data_AF-A0A1V2NVK7-F1
#
_entry.id   AF-A0A1V2NVK7-F1
#
_cell.length_a   1.000
_cell.length_b   1.000
_cell.length_c   1.000
_cell.angle_alpha   90.00
_cell.angle_beta   90.00
_cell.angle_gamma   90.00
#
_symmetry.space_group_name_H-M   'P 1'
#
loop_
_entity.id
_entity.type
_entity.pdbx_description
1 polymer ?
#
loop_
_entity_poly.entity_id
_entity_poly.type
_entity_poly.pdbx_seq_one_letter_code
_entity_poly.pdbx_strand_id
1 'polypeptide(L)'
;MTTVRSTGVAGPGRAGVLGAGSVALALLALAAWTFSRVVRGATWQPWDGDYTDLGRLSSWLVESISEPQFYAVAPAGALLLLGGLIGHVAHRRSWRWQGFVQACGTGLWPWVAGSALAGLLLGTVAWGWTLGSGSWQPLFVPLVSVAPAIVVLYGPGWRIGLTAAVLGALLTPPASILVVGYVCGPLELPPVVGATTGMWLAALVAFWVCTRLSWMPAPGAWRTRVKRDPVSRQSSLLWVPRRALADFSEAQFFGNEWASAVLILGAVVAHLMSPASTSYGSGLFYAVLAGQVLTALTGVIIWRKRWTRHGFYPTFVPVVSVAPATVLAFGGTFESIVAGALAGALIAPPVAAAISARLPKTVHPFTGNVASMSGCTAVIVPSLGLLPGFAS
;
A
#
# COMPACT_ATOMS: atom_id res chain seq x y z
N MET A 1 -17.06 4.54 -4.93
CA MET A 1 -17.11 4.26 -3.48
C MET A 1 -17.81 5.40 -2.76
N THR A 2 -18.83 5.08 -1.97
CA THR A 2 -19.49 6.00 -1.04
C THR A 2 -18.55 6.33 0.10
N THR A 3 -18.36 7.62 0.36
CA THR A 3 -17.54 8.07 1.49
C THR A 3 -18.49 8.13 2.70
N VAL A 4 -18.25 7.25 3.66
CA VAL A 4 -19.14 6.96 4.80
C VAL A 4 -18.76 7.92 5.92
N ARG A 5 -19.72 8.67 6.46
CA ARG A 5 -19.54 9.30 7.77
C ARG A 5 -19.82 8.24 8.82
N SER A 6 -18.80 7.87 9.59
CA SER A 6 -18.97 7.18 10.88
C SER A 6 -20.01 7.95 11.70
N THR A 7 -21.15 7.34 12.01
CA THR A 7 -22.07 7.87 13.02
C THR A 7 -21.36 7.91 14.37
N GLY A 8 -21.32 9.12 14.96
CA GLY A 8 -21.17 9.34 16.40
C GLY A 8 -20.15 8.50 17.15
N VAL A 9 -18.86 8.73 16.93
CA VAL A 9 -17.95 8.73 18.09
C VAL A 9 -18.09 10.14 18.66
N ALA A 10 -18.60 10.24 19.89
CA ALA A 10 -18.72 11.48 20.64
C ALA A 10 -17.50 12.39 20.39
N GLY A 11 -17.74 13.70 20.25
CA GLY A 11 -16.68 14.68 20.02
C GLY A 11 -15.51 14.44 20.97
N PRO A 12 -14.25 14.66 20.55
CA PRO A 12 -13.13 14.30 21.38
C PRO A 12 -13.24 15.07 22.69
N GLY A 13 -13.56 14.37 23.78
CA GLY A 13 -13.27 14.87 25.12
C GLY A 13 -11.78 15.24 25.16
N ARG A 14 -11.38 16.08 26.11
CA ARG A 14 -9.97 16.52 26.27
C ARG A 14 -8.94 15.36 26.17
N ALA A 15 -9.34 14.14 26.55
CA ALA A 15 -8.57 12.90 26.36
C ALA A 15 -8.19 12.55 24.89
N GLY A 16 -9.07 12.81 23.92
CA GLY A 16 -8.82 12.51 22.50
C GLY A 16 -7.81 13.46 21.84
N VAL A 17 -7.69 14.69 22.34
CA VAL A 17 -6.69 15.66 21.87
C VAL A 17 -5.31 15.32 22.42
N LEU A 18 -5.24 14.91 23.69
CA LEU A 18 -4.00 14.45 24.33
C LEU A 18 -3.47 13.16 23.68
N GLY A 19 -4.34 12.21 23.36
CA GLY A 19 -3.95 10.96 22.67
C GLY A 19 -3.46 11.17 21.23
N ALA A 20 -4.04 12.10 20.47
CA ALA A 20 -3.53 12.41 19.13
C ALA A 20 -2.16 13.13 19.18
N GLY A 21 -1.96 14.00 20.17
CA GLY A 21 -0.69 14.69 20.40
C GLY A 21 0.46 13.73 20.74
N SER A 22 0.22 12.77 21.63
CA SER A 22 1.24 11.77 21.99
C SER A 22 1.62 10.86 20.83
N VAL A 23 0.65 10.42 20.03
CA VAL A 23 0.91 9.62 18.82
C VAL A 23 1.70 10.44 17.79
N ALA A 24 1.37 11.72 17.59
CA ALA A 24 2.13 12.58 16.70
C ALA A 24 3.59 12.74 17.15
N LEU A 25 3.83 12.96 18.45
CA LEU A 25 5.18 13.03 19.01
C LEU A 25 5.94 11.71 18.84
N ALA A 26 5.29 10.57 19.06
CA ALA A 26 5.90 9.26 18.85
C ALA A 26 6.30 9.03 17.39
N LEU A 27 5.45 9.44 16.43
CA LEU A 27 5.76 9.34 15.00
C LEU A 27 6.87 10.32 14.57
N LEU A 28 6.94 11.51 15.15
CA LEU A 28 8.05 12.44 14.93
C LEU A 28 9.36 11.90 15.50
N ALA A 29 9.33 11.34 16.71
CA ALA A 29 10.47 10.68 17.33
C ALA A 29 10.93 9.47 16.49
N LEU A 30 10.00 8.68 15.98
CA LEU A 30 10.28 7.59 15.05
C LEU A 30 10.93 8.09 13.77
N ALA A 31 10.38 9.13 13.14
CA ALA A 31 10.97 9.73 11.94
C ALA A 31 12.39 10.23 12.21
N ALA A 32 12.60 11.01 13.27
CA ALA A 32 13.93 11.49 13.68
C ALA A 32 14.91 10.33 13.93
N TRP A 33 14.45 9.27 14.61
CA TRP A 33 15.25 8.07 14.83
C TRP A 33 15.62 7.37 13.51
N THR A 34 14.68 7.18 12.59
CA THR A 34 14.97 6.57 11.27
C THR A 34 15.95 7.40 10.45
N PHE A 35 15.80 8.72 10.39
CA PHE A 35 16.76 9.59 9.72
C PHE A 35 18.13 9.51 10.38
N SER A 36 18.22 9.49 11.71
CA SER A 36 19.49 9.34 12.41
C SER A 36 20.19 8.01 12.10
N ARG A 37 19.44 6.95 11.76
CA ARG A 37 19.99 5.65 11.35
C ARG A 37 20.56 5.73 9.93
N VAL A 38 19.85 6.41 9.01
CA VAL A 38 20.33 6.65 7.64
C VAL A 38 21.59 7.53 7.64
N VAL A 39 21.62 8.64 8.42
CA VAL A 39 22.81 9.50 8.54
C VAL A 39 24.03 8.73 9.04
N ARG A 40 23.84 7.85 10.03
CA ARG A 40 24.93 7.15 10.72
C ARG A 40 25.61 6.08 9.86
N GLY A 41 25.28 5.98 8.57
CA GLY A 41 26.13 5.32 7.59
C GLY A 41 26.32 3.83 7.85
N ALA A 42 25.29 3.13 8.32
CA ALA A 42 25.28 1.68 8.17
C ALA A 42 24.96 1.40 6.71
N THR A 43 25.88 0.77 5.99
CA THR A 43 25.60 0.03 4.76
C THR A 43 24.21 -0.59 4.85
N TRP A 44 23.37 -0.40 3.82
CA TRP A 44 22.05 -1.04 3.80
C TRP A 44 22.27 -2.55 4.00
N GLN A 45 21.89 -3.02 5.18
CA GLN A 45 21.95 -4.43 5.54
C GLN A 45 20.53 -4.80 5.94
N PRO A 46 19.83 -5.58 5.10
CA PRO A 46 18.51 -6.05 5.45
C PRO A 46 18.59 -6.89 6.72
N TRP A 47 17.52 -6.85 7.50
CA TRP A 47 17.37 -7.74 8.64
C TRP A 47 17.34 -9.18 8.12
N ASP A 48 18.15 -10.05 8.72
CA ASP A 48 18.44 -11.41 8.27
C ASP A 48 17.67 -12.47 9.07
N GLY A 49 16.62 -12.06 9.80
CA GLY A 49 15.85 -12.94 10.66
C GLY A 49 16.35 -13.04 12.10
N ASP A 50 17.45 -12.36 12.46
CA ASP A 50 17.95 -12.35 13.85
C ASP A 50 17.07 -11.51 14.78
N TYR A 51 16.23 -12.18 15.56
CA TYR A 51 15.35 -11.54 16.54
C TYR A 51 16.07 -10.91 17.73
N THR A 52 17.37 -11.16 17.91
CA THR A 52 18.16 -10.56 19.01
C THR A 52 18.59 -9.12 18.69
N ASP A 53 18.77 -8.77 17.41
CA ASP A 53 19.01 -7.38 16.99
C ASP A 53 17.69 -6.61 16.84
N LEU A 54 17.15 -6.16 17.99
CA LEU A 54 15.94 -5.35 18.05
C LEU A 54 16.05 -4.04 17.25
N GLY A 55 17.26 -3.51 17.07
CA GLY A 55 17.50 -2.31 16.29
C GLY A 55 17.23 -2.57 14.80
N ARG A 56 17.76 -3.67 14.25
CA ARG A 56 17.53 -4.07 12.86
C ARG A 56 16.08 -4.50 12.63
N LEU A 57 15.52 -5.30 13.53
CA LEU A 57 14.12 -5.71 13.44
C LEU A 57 13.16 -4.50 13.44
N SER A 58 13.38 -3.51 14.32
CA SER A 58 12.56 -2.30 14.33
C SER A 58 12.75 -1.45 13.07
N SER A 59 13.98 -1.33 12.55
CA SER A 59 14.23 -0.65 11.28
C SER A 59 13.51 -1.36 10.11
N TRP A 60 13.59 -2.69 10.05
CA TRP A 60 12.91 -3.53 9.06
C TRP A 60 11.39 -3.34 9.07
N LEU A 61 10.77 -3.37 10.26
CA LEU A 61 9.33 -3.18 10.39
C LEU A 61 8.88 -1.81 9.87
N VAL A 62 9.66 -0.76 10.12
CA VAL A 62 9.33 0.59 9.64
C VAL A 62 9.61 0.73 8.14
N GLU A 63 10.69 0.11 7.65
CA GLU A 63 11.06 0.04 6.24
C GLU A 63 9.97 -0.63 5.39
N SER A 64 9.47 -1.77 5.88
CA SER A 64 8.39 -2.57 5.28
C SER A 64 7.13 -1.75 4.97
N ILE A 65 6.91 -0.64 5.69
CA ILE A 65 5.74 0.24 5.47
C ILE A 65 5.79 0.93 4.10
N SER A 66 7.00 1.20 3.60
CA SER A 66 7.27 1.87 2.31
C SER A 66 7.63 0.91 1.18
N GLU A 67 7.79 -0.37 1.50
CA GLU A 67 8.14 -1.42 0.55
C GLU A 67 7.11 -1.64 -0.57
N PRO A 68 5.78 -1.47 -0.35
CA PRO A 68 4.80 -1.50 -1.43
C PRO A 68 5.07 -0.49 -2.55
N GLN A 69 5.77 0.62 -2.27
CA GLN A 69 6.18 1.61 -3.27
C GLN A 69 7.53 1.32 -3.90
N PHE A 70 8.18 0.19 -3.56
CA PHE A 70 9.53 -0.14 -3.98
C PHE A 70 10.56 0.87 -3.46
N TYR A 71 10.27 1.56 -2.36
CA TYR A 71 11.23 2.46 -1.71
C TYR A 71 12.06 1.73 -0.68
N ALA A 72 11.40 0.90 0.15
CA ALA A 72 12.03 0.10 1.19
C ALA A 72 13.02 0.94 2.03
N VAL A 73 12.55 2.06 2.59
CA VAL A 73 13.32 2.87 3.54
C VAL A 73 12.49 3.33 4.73
N ALA A 74 13.04 3.17 5.93
CA ALA A 74 12.34 3.49 7.18
C ALA A 74 11.86 4.96 7.28
N PRO A 75 12.60 6.00 6.84
CA PRO A 75 12.10 7.37 6.87
C PRO A 75 10.80 7.57 6.06
N ALA A 76 10.68 6.91 4.91
CA ALA A 76 9.47 6.96 4.09
C ALA A 76 8.29 6.31 4.84
N GLY A 77 8.52 5.16 5.47
CA GLY A 77 7.50 4.47 6.28
C GLY A 77 7.01 5.30 7.48
N ALA A 78 7.94 5.88 8.24
CA ALA A 78 7.62 6.72 9.39
C ALA A 78 6.83 7.98 8.97
N LEU A 79 7.26 8.65 7.90
CA LEU A 79 6.56 9.82 7.40
C LEU A 79 5.20 9.46 6.80
N LEU A 80 5.04 8.31 6.13
CA LEU A 80 3.73 7.85 5.66
C LEU A 80 2.71 7.76 6.81
N LEU A 81 3.10 7.18 7.95
CA LEU A 81 2.25 7.10 9.13
C LEU A 81 1.91 8.50 9.67
N LEU A 82 2.89 9.41 9.72
CA LEU A 82 2.68 10.79 10.16
C LEU A 82 1.70 11.54 9.24
N GLY A 83 1.87 11.45 7.92
CA GLY A 83 0.95 12.04 6.95
C GLY A 83 -0.44 11.39 6.98
N GLY A 84 -0.50 10.09 7.26
CA GLY A 84 -1.72 9.37 7.60
C GLY A 84 -2.45 9.99 8.78
N LEU A 85 -1.75 10.20 9.90
CA LEU A 85 -2.30 10.84 11.09
C LEU A 85 -2.77 12.27 10.80
N ILE A 86 -1.98 13.07 10.07
CA ILE A 86 -2.34 14.44 9.68
C ILE A 86 -3.66 14.43 8.88
N GLY A 87 -3.76 13.59 7.84
CA GLY A 87 -4.98 13.45 7.04
C GLY A 87 -6.17 12.99 7.88
N HIS A 88 -5.97 12.05 8.82
CA HIS A 88 -7.02 11.58 9.70
C HIS A 88 -7.55 12.67 10.64
N VAL A 89 -6.64 13.39 11.32
CA VAL A 89 -7.00 14.49 12.23
C VAL A 89 -7.71 15.60 11.46
N ALA A 90 -7.19 15.97 10.29
CA ALA A 90 -7.79 16.96 9.42
C ALA A 90 -9.20 16.55 8.98
N HIS A 91 -9.42 15.26 8.68
CA HIS A 91 -10.73 14.72 8.36
C HIS A 91 -11.70 14.80 9.55
N ARG A 92 -11.27 14.35 10.73
CA ARG A 92 -12.08 14.39 11.96
C ARG A 92 -12.47 15.80 12.35
N ARG A 93 -11.59 16.79 12.11
CA ARG A 93 -11.86 18.22 12.33
C ARG A 93 -12.55 18.92 11.16
N SER A 94 -12.91 18.19 10.10
CA SER A 94 -13.57 18.72 8.90
C SER A 94 -12.82 19.87 8.23
N TRP A 95 -11.48 19.84 8.26
CA TRP A 95 -10.65 20.86 7.63
C TRP A 95 -10.80 20.83 6.10
N ARG A 96 -10.75 22.02 5.48
CA ARG A 96 -10.91 22.17 4.01
C ARG A 96 -9.79 21.46 3.23
N TRP A 97 -8.63 21.32 3.84
CA TRP A 97 -7.44 20.72 3.24
C TRP A 97 -7.19 19.27 3.68
N GLN A 98 -8.15 18.58 4.32
CA GLN A 98 -8.01 17.20 4.85
C GLN A 98 -7.53 16.13 3.84
N GLY A 99 -7.55 16.44 2.55
CA GLY A 99 -7.25 15.52 1.48
C GLY A 99 -8.38 14.54 1.18
N PHE A 100 -8.07 13.49 0.44
CA PHE A 100 -8.97 12.36 0.23
C PHE A 100 -9.15 11.57 1.53
N VAL A 101 -10.39 11.16 1.79
CA VAL A 101 -10.71 10.43 3.02
C VAL A 101 -10.09 9.04 2.95
N GLN A 102 -9.32 8.70 3.98
CA GLN A 102 -8.55 7.46 4.06
C GLN A 102 -9.43 6.23 4.27
N ALA A 103 -8.81 5.04 4.18
CA ALA A 103 -9.46 3.74 4.31
C ALA A 103 -10.57 3.56 3.28
N CYS A 104 -10.25 3.73 1.99
CA CYS A 104 -11.21 3.66 0.89
C CYS A 104 -12.41 4.62 1.06
N GLY A 105 -12.17 5.82 1.61
CA GLY A 105 -13.21 6.81 1.86
C GLY A 105 -14.06 6.57 3.11
N THR A 106 -13.70 5.61 3.96
CA THR A 106 -14.50 5.27 5.15
C THR A 106 -14.12 6.06 6.40
N GLY A 107 -12.91 6.63 6.44
CA GLY A 107 -12.39 7.30 7.63
C GLY A 107 -11.96 6.35 8.76
N LEU A 108 -11.94 5.03 8.52
CA LEU A 108 -11.51 4.00 9.48
C LEU A 108 -9.98 3.86 9.63
N TRP A 109 -9.23 4.89 9.26
CA TRP A 109 -7.77 4.82 9.19
C TRP A 109 -7.09 4.27 10.45
N PRO A 110 -7.45 4.65 11.69
CA PRO A 110 -6.78 4.11 12.88
C PRO A 110 -6.90 2.58 12.99
N TRP A 111 -8.07 2.02 12.66
CA TRP A 111 -8.29 0.58 12.69
C TRP A 111 -7.60 -0.14 11.52
N VAL A 112 -7.61 0.48 10.34
CA VAL A 112 -6.94 -0.02 9.14
C VAL A 112 -5.43 -0.05 9.34
N ALA A 113 -4.82 1.08 9.73
CA ALA A 113 -3.40 1.17 10.01
C ALA A 113 -2.99 0.30 11.20
N GLY A 114 -3.76 0.30 12.29
CA GLY A 114 -3.47 -0.51 13.47
C GLY A 114 -3.47 -2.02 13.18
N SER A 115 -4.48 -2.52 12.48
CA SER A 115 -4.54 -3.95 12.09
C SER A 115 -3.47 -4.32 11.06
N ALA A 116 -3.17 -3.43 10.11
CA ALA A 116 -2.10 -3.61 9.14
C ALA A 116 -0.72 -3.72 9.82
N LEU A 117 -0.41 -2.80 10.75
CA LEU A 117 0.86 -2.81 11.50
C LEU A 117 0.96 -4.02 12.44
N ALA A 118 -0.14 -4.40 13.11
CA ALA A 118 -0.18 -5.61 13.92
C ALA A 118 0.01 -6.86 13.07
N GLY A 119 -0.62 -6.94 11.89
CA GLY A 119 -0.44 -8.03 10.94
C GLY A 119 0.99 -8.11 10.40
N LEU A 120 1.62 -6.96 10.11
CA LEU A 120 3.03 -6.88 9.72
C LEU A 120 3.94 -7.42 10.83
N LEU A 121 3.75 -6.97 12.06
CA LEU A 121 4.54 -7.43 13.21
C LEU A 121 4.38 -8.94 13.42
N LEU A 122 3.14 -9.43 13.48
CA LEU A 122 2.84 -10.85 13.65
C LEU A 122 3.40 -11.69 12.49
N GLY A 123 3.28 -11.21 11.24
CA GLY A 123 3.82 -11.89 10.07
C GLY A 123 5.35 -11.96 10.11
N THR A 124 6.01 -10.88 10.53
CA THR A 124 7.47 -10.82 10.69
C THR A 124 7.95 -11.76 11.80
N VAL A 125 7.22 -11.86 12.91
CA VAL A 125 7.53 -12.81 13.98
C VAL A 125 7.29 -14.27 13.54
N ALA A 126 6.21 -14.54 12.81
CA ALA A 126 5.86 -15.90 12.40
C ALA A 126 6.72 -16.43 11.25
N TRP A 127 7.16 -15.55 10.35
CA TRP A 127 7.80 -15.93 9.08
C TRP A 127 9.16 -15.29 8.85
N GLY A 128 9.67 -14.48 9.77
CA GLY A 128 10.98 -13.84 9.63
C GLY A 128 12.14 -14.84 9.55
N TRP A 129 11.99 -16.03 10.13
CA TRP A 129 12.92 -17.15 9.96
C TRP A 129 13.12 -17.61 8.51
N THR A 130 12.22 -17.21 7.59
CA THR A 130 12.36 -17.50 6.14
C THR A 130 13.33 -16.55 5.42
N LEU A 131 13.79 -15.50 6.11
CA LEU A 131 14.87 -14.65 5.63
C LEU A 131 16.20 -15.34 5.93
N GLY A 132 16.99 -15.58 4.88
CA GLY A 132 18.42 -15.86 4.97
C GLY A 132 19.25 -14.62 4.61
N SER A 133 20.55 -14.68 4.90
CA SER A 133 21.49 -13.62 4.52
C SER A 133 21.43 -13.34 3.01
N GLY A 134 21.20 -12.08 2.64
CA GLY A 134 21.09 -11.64 1.24
C GLY A 134 19.80 -12.06 0.53
N SER A 135 18.85 -12.71 1.21
CA SER A 135 17.55 -13.06 0.62
C SER A 135 16.52 -11.95 0.84
N TRP A 136 15.53 -11.90 -0.03
CA TRP A 136 14.37 -11.03 0.09
C TRP A 136 13.10 -11.87 0.23
N GLN A 137 12.21 -11.49 1.14
CA GLN A 137 10.89 -12.08 1.29
C GLN A 137 9.83 -10.99 1.41
N PRO A 138 8.63 -11.19 0.86
CA PRO A 138 7.59 -10.17 0.82
C PRO A 138 6.84 -10.05 2.17
N LEU A 139 7.55 -9.87 3.29
CA LEU A 139 6.95 -9.85 4.64
C LEU A 139 6.08 -8.62 4.90
N PHE A 140 6.18 -7.58 4.08
CA PHE A 140 5.27 -6.44 4.12
C PHE A 140 3.82 -6.77 3.72
N VAL A 141 3.57 -7.92 3.07
CA VAL A 141 2.26 -8.21 2.46
C VAL A 141 1.06 -8.12 3.40
N PRO A 142 1.10 -8.46 4.71
CA PRO A 142 -0.06 -8.29 5.60
C PRO A 142 -0.52 -6.83 5.70
N LEU A 143 0.42 -5.88 5.62
CA LEU A 143 0.18 -4.44 5.76
C LEU A 143 -0.75 -3.90 4.65
N VAL A 144 -0.65 -4.45 3.44
CA VAL A 144 -1.28 -3.91 2.23
C VAL A 144 -2.31 -4.84 1.61
N SER A 145 -2.81 -5.82 2.36
CA SER A 145 -3.72 -6.83 1.83
C SER A 145 -4.87 -7.18 2.77
N VAL A 146 -4.86 -8.39 3.34
CA VAL A 146 -5.98 -8.99 4.07
C VAL A 146 -6.35 -8.20 5.32
N ALA A 147 -5.37 -7.80 6.13
CA ALA A 147 -5.63 -7.12 7.39
C ALA A 147 -6.41 -5.80 7.20
N PRO A 148 -5.91 -4.80 6.44
CA PRO A 148 -6.65 -3.57 6.22
C PRO A 148 -7.99 -3.81 5.50
N ALA A 149 -8.06 -4.76 4.57
CA ALA A 149 -9.28 -5.02 3.80
C ALA A 149 -10.42 -5.64 4.64
N ILE A 150 -10.11 -6.53 5.58
CA ILE A 150 -11.09 -7.08 6.52
C ILE A 150 -11.69 -5.93 7.33
N VAL A 151 -10.87 -5.01 7.84
CA VAL A 151 -11.37 -3.85 8.60
C VAL A 151 -12.25 -2.95 7.74
N VAL A 152 -11.87 -2.65 6.49
CA VAL A 152 -12.70 -1.81 5.59
C VAL A 152 -14.03 -2.48 5.24
N LEU A 153 -14.06 -3.82 5.13
CA LEU A 153 -15.27 -4.55 4.80
C LEU A 153 -16.19 -4.74 6.01
N TYR A 154 -15.64 -5.20 7.14
CA TYR A 154 -16.40 -5.60 8.33
C TYR A 154 -16.54 -4.51 9.38
N GLY A 155 -15.70 -3.48 9.35
CA GLY A 155 -15.82 -2.28 10.17
C GLY A 155 -14.79 -2.17 11.30
N PRO A 156 -14.94 -1.14 12.16
CA PRO A 156 -14.05 -0.93 13.30
C PRO A 156 -14.32 -1.91 14.44
N GLY A 157 -13.31 -2.17 15.27
CA GLY A 157 -13.45 -2.88 16.55
C GLY A 157 -12.35 -3.92 16.79
N TRP A 158 -12.04 -4.17 18.06
CA TRP A 158 -10.93 -5.06 18.44
C TRP A 158 -11.05 -6.47 17.90
N ARG A 159 -12.25 -7.07 17.96
CA ARG A 159 -12.49 -8.42 17.41
C ARG A 159 -12.17 -8.50 15.93
N ILE A 160 -12.57 -7.49 15.16
CA ILE A 160 -12.33 -7.41 13.71
C ILE A 160 -10.85 -7.12 13.46
N GLY A 161 -10.26 -6.15 14.16
CA GLY A 161 -8.86 -5.77 14.01
C GLY A 161 -7.88 -6.91 14.33
N LEU A 162 -8.14 -7.67 15.40
CA LEU A 162 -7.33 -8.85 15.76
C LEU A 162 -7.52 -9.99 14.76
N THR A 163 -8.76 -10.30 14.36
CA THR A 163 -9.04 -11.30 13.32
C THR A 163 -8.31 -10.93 12.02
N ALA A 164 -8.37 -9.65 11.64
CA ALA A 164 -7.71 -9.12 10.46
C ALA A 164 -6.18 -9.27 10.53
N ALA A 165 -5.56 -8.88 11.64
CA ALA A 165 -4.13 -8.98 11.85
C ALA A 165 -3.64 -10.44 11.81
N VAL A 166 -4.34 -11.35 12.50
CA VAL A 166 -4.00 -12.78 12.56
C VAL A 166 -4.16 -13.44 11.19
N LEU A 167 -5.31 -13.27 10.53
CA LEU A 167 -5.52 -13.85 9.20
C LEU A 167 -4.57 -13.27 8.16
N GLY A 168 -4.27 -11.98 8.24
CA GLY A 168 -3.23 -11.36 7.41
C GLY A 168 -1.87 -12.03 7.64
N ALA A 169 -1.39 -12.05 8.88
CA ALA A 169 -0.08 -12.61 9.23
C ALA A 169 0.08 -14.10 8.90
N LEU A 170 -0.97 -14.91 9.04
CA LEU A 170 -0.89 -16.36 8.84
C LEU A 170 -1.14 -16.81 7.40
N LEU A 171 -1.86 -16.03 6.59
CA LEU A 171 -2.20 -16.44 5.23
C LEU A 171 -1.37 -15.71 4.17
N THR A 172 -1.11 -14.42 4.32
CA THR A 172 -0.52 -13.63 3.23
C THR A 172 0.99 -13.85 3.06
N PRO A 173 1.85 -13.82 4.11
CA PRO A 173 3.27 -14.08 3.94
C PRO A 173 3.58 -15.46 3.35
N PRO A 174 3.07 -16.60 3.90
CA PRO A 174 3.47 -17.90 3.37
C PRO A 174 2.99 -18.11 1.94
N ALA A 175 1.77 -17.65 1.59
CA ALA A 175 1.30 -17.72 0.21
C ALA A 175 2.21 -16.92 -0.73
N SER A 176 2.60 -15.71 -0.35
CA SER A 176 3.48 -14.86 -1.15
C SER A 176 4.90 -15.43 -1.26
N ILE A 177 5.48 -15.90 -0.16
CA ILE A 177 6.81 -16.54 -0.12
C ILE A 177 6.83 -17.75 -1.06
N LEU A 178 5.82 -18.61 -0.98
CA LEU A 178 5.72 -19.80 -1.83
C LEU A 178 5.65 -19.45 -3.32
N VAL A 179 4.83 -18.47 -3.70
CA VAL A 179 4.73 -18.10 -5.13
C VAL A 179 6.01 -17.40 -5.60
N VAL A 180 6.61 -16.52 -4.79
CA VAL A 180 7.90 -15.90 -5.14
C VAL A 180 8.98 -16.96 -5.38
N GLY A 181 9.14 -17.90 -4.45
CA GLY A 181 10.19 -18.92 -4.53
C GLY A 181 9.95 -19.98 -5.60
N TYR A 182 8.72 -20.49 -5.72
CA TYR A 182 8.43 -21.65 -6.57
C TYR A 182 7.78 -21.32 -7.91
N VAL A 183 7.34 -20.08 -8.14
CA VAL A 183 6.76 -19.66 -9.41
C VAL A 183 7.58 -18.54 -10.03
N CYS A 184 7.82 -17.45 -9.30
CA CYS A 184 8.53 -16.30 -9.87
C CYS A 184 10.01 -16.61 -10.14
N GLY A 185 10.70 -17.29 -9.22
CA GLY A 185 12.09 -17.70 -9.42
C GLY A 185 12.29 -18.53 -10.70
N PRO A 186 11.61 -19.68 -10.86
CA PRO A 186 11.77 -20.54 -12.04
C PRO A 186 11.31 -19.92 -13.37
N LEU A 187 10.36 -18.98 -13.34
CA LEU A 187 9.84 -18.31 -14.54
C LEU A 187 10.49 -16.94 -14.78
N GLU A 188 11.49 -16.56 -13.98
CA GLU A 188 12.16 -15.25 -14.03
C GLU A 188 11.18 -14.06 -13.98
N LEU A 189 10.06 -14.23 -13.27
CA LEU A 189 9.05 -13.18 -13.14
C LEU A 189 9.43 -12.18 -12.05
N PRO A 190 9.06 -10.89 -12.19
CA PRO A 190 9.25 -9.91 -11.12
C PRO A 190 8.62 -10.38 -9.79
N PRO A 191 9.31 -10.28 -8.64
CA PRO A 191 8.81 -10.79 -7.35
C PRO A 191 7.45 -10.21 -6.91
N VAL A 192 7.10 -9.00 -7.38
CA VAL A 192 5.77 -8.42 -7.14
C VAL A 192 4.62 -9.28 -7.69
N VAL A 193 4.86 -10.06 -8.75
CA VAL A 193 3.89 -11.05 -9.25
C VAL A 193 3.59 -12.06 -8.15
N GLY A 194 4.61 -12.62 -7.51
CA GLY A 194 4.45 -13.60 -6.45
C GLY A 194 3.82 -13.01 -5.20
N ALA A 195 4.28 -11.83 -4.78
CA ALA A 195 3.72 -11.12 -3.62
C ALA A 195 2.23 -10.83 -3.80
N THR A 196 1.82 -10.29 -4.96
CA THR A 196 0.42 -9.95 -5.22
C THR A 196 -0.44 -11.19 -5.50
N THR A 197 0.15 -12.25 -6.04
CA THR A 197 -0.52 -13.56 -6.19
C THR A 197 -0.87 -14.17 -4.84
N GLY A 198 0.10 -14.21 -3.92
CA GLY A 198 -0.12 -14.65 -2.56
C GLY A 198 -1.19 -13.82 -1.84
N MET A 199 -1.17 -12.50 -2.00
CA MET A 199 -2.18 -11.61 -1.43
C MET A 199 -3.61 -11.94 -1.86
N TRP A 200 -3.88 -12.15 -3.15
CA TRP A 200 -5.26 -12.39 -3.61
C TRP A 200 -5.73 -13.80 -3.28
N LEU A 201 -4.85 -14.82 -3.33
CA LEU A 201 -5.17 -16.18 -2.89
C LEU A 201 -5.51 -16.21 -1.40
N ALA A 202 -4.66 -15.62 -0.57
CA ALA A 202 -4.88 -15.49 0.87
C ALA A 202 -6.15 -14.70 1.18
N ALA A 203 -6.48 -13.67 0.39
CA ALA A 203 -7.70 -12.91 0.57
C ALA A 203 -8.96 -13.74 0.37
N LEU A 204 -9.01 -14.59 -0.66
CA LEU A 204 -10.15 -15.47 -0.90
C LEU A 204 -10.38 -16.41 0.29
N VAL A 205 -9.31 -17.01 0.80
CA VAL A 205 -9.37 -17.87 2.00
C VAL A 205 -9.79 -17.08 3.23
N ALA A 206 -9.17 -15.92 3.49
CA ALA A 206 -9.45 -15.09 4.65
C ALA A 206 -10.91 -14.62 4.69
N PHE A 207 -11.44 -14.13 3.56
CA PHE A 207 -12.83 -13.71 3.49
C PHE A 207 -13.80 -14.88 3.64
N TRP A 208 -13.48 -16.05 3.07
CA TRP A 208 -14.26 -17.27 3.31
C TRP A 208 -14.28 -17.62 4.80
N VAL A 209 -13.13 -17.61 5.49
CA VAL A 209 -13.05 -17.82 6.95
C VAL A 209 -13.90 -16.80 7.68
N CYS A 210 -13.80 -15.51 7.37
CA CYS A 210 -14.60 -14.47 8.02
C CYS A 210 -16.12 -14.72 7.92
N THR A 211 -16.62 -15.33 6.83
CA THR A 211 -18.05 -15.68 6.72
C THR A 211 -18.49 -16.80 7.64
N ARG A 212 -17.55 -17.57 8.21
CA ARG A 212 -17.81 -18.71 9.11
C ARG A 212 -17.66 -18.36 10.58
N LEU A 213 -17.02 -17.22 10.90
CA LEU A 213 -16.79 -16.80 12.28
C LEU A 213 -18.04 -16.12 12.85
N SER A 214 -18.55 -16.64 13.97
CA SER A 214 -19.81 -16.18 14.58
C SER A 214 -19.77 -14.73 15.10
N TRP A 215 -18.58 -14.20 15.40
CA TRP A 215 -18.41 -12.82 15.87
C TRP A 215 -18.18 -11.80 14.75
N MET A 216 -18.05 -12.25 13.49
CA MET A 216 -17.88 -11.35 12.36
C MET A 216 -19.25 -10.84 11.90
N PRO A 217 -19.46 -9.50 11.81
CA PRO A 217 -20.72 -8.96 11.34
C PRO A 217 -20.90 -9.25 9.83
N ALA A 218 -22.12 -9.05 9.32
CA ALA A 218 -22.31 -9.10 7.88
C ALA A 218 -21.43 -8.04 7.16
N PRO A 219 -20.84 -8.35 6.00
CA PRO A 219 -20.03 -7.40 5.24
C PRO A 219 -20.77 -6.08 5.00
N GLY A 220 -20.15 -4.96 5.39
CA GLY A 220 -20.71 -3.63 5.24
C GLY A 220 -21.84 -3.27 6.23
N ALA A 221 -22.18 -4.13 7.20
CA ALA A 221 -23.25 -3.85 8.18
C ALA A 221 -22.99 -2.57 9.01
N TRP A 222 -21.72 -2.21 9.21
CA TRP A 222 -21.32 -0.99 9.90
C TRP A 222 -21.57 0.29 9.08
N ARG A 223 -21.88 0.18 7.79
CA ARG A 223 -22.11 1.34 6.91
C ARG A 223 -23.55 1.81 7.04
N THR A 224 -23.76 2.95 7.67
CA THR A 224 -25.03 3.67 7.59
C THR A 224 -25.20 4.23 6.17
N ARG A 225 -26.31 3.88 5.49
CA ARG A 225 -26.66 4.45 4.19
C ARG A 225 -27.01 5.93 4.36
N VAL A 226 -26.02 6.80 4.26
CA VAL A 226 -26.27 8.23 4.04
C VAL A 226 -26.31 8.45 2.53
N LYS A 227 -27.48 8.81 2.00
CA LYS A 227 -27.64 9.32 0.64
C LYS A 227 -26.76 10.57 0.52
N ARG A 228 -25.76 10.55 -0.34
CA ARG A 228 -24.94 11.74 -0.60
C ARG A 228 -25.43 12.40 -1.87
N ASP A 229 -25.67 13.70 -1.80
CA ASP A 229 -25.73 14.52 -3.00
C ASP A 229 -24.39 14.42 -3.74
N PRO A 230 -24.40 14.42 -5.08
CA PRO A 230 -23.19 14.34 -5.89
C PRO A 230 -22.34 15.59 -5.63
N VAL A 231 -21.43 15.50 -4.67
CA VAL A 231 -20.52 16.61 -4.39
C VAL A 231 -19.60 16.76 -5.59
N SER A 232 -19.81 17.84 -6.34
CA SER A 232 -19.10 18.30 -7.54
C SER A 232 -17.60 18.61 -7.33
N ARG A 233 -16.93 18.07 -6.30
CA ARG A 233 -15.52 18.37 -5.96
C ARG A 233 -14.49 17.79 -6.94
N GLN A 234 -14.92 17.06 -7.96
CA GLN A 234 -14.04 16.54 -9.02
C GLN A 234 -13.89 17.48 -10.22
N SER A 235 -14.54 18.66 -10.18
CA SER A 235 -14.44 19.68 -11.24
C SER A 235 -13.21 20.59 -11.13
N SER A 236 -12.53 20.61 -9.98
CA SER A 236 -11.35 21.45 -9.78
C SER A 236 -10.16 20.99 -10.62
N LEU A 237 -9.42 21.93 -11.21
CA LEU A 237 -8.17 21.67 -11.94
C LEU A 237 -7.13 20.95 -11.07
N LEU A 238 -7.12 21.22 -9.76
CA LEU A 238 -6.21 20.58 -8.81
C LEU A 238 -6.61 19.14 -8.44
N TRP A 239 -7.77 18.66 -8.90
CA TRP A 239 -8.23 17.32 -8.55
C TRP A 239 -7.32 16.23 -9.11
N VAL A 240 -6.89 16.36 -10.37
CA VAL A 240 -6.02 15.39 -11.04
C VAL A 240 -4.67 15.24 -10.32
N PRO A 241 -3.88 16.31 -10.11
CA PRO A 241 -2.59 16.16 -9.43
C PRO A 241 -2.74 15.68 -7.98
N ARG A 242 -3.79 16.09 -7.26
CA ARG A 242 -4.05 15.59 -5.89
C ARG A 242 -4.40 14.11 -5.88
N ARG A 243 -5.19 13.62 -6.83
CA ARG A 243 -5.57 12.21 -6.92
C ARG A 243 -4.39 11.35 -7.36
N ALA A 244 -3.61 11.81 -8.34
CA ALA A 244 -2.37 11.14 -8.75
C ALA A 244 -1.38 11.05 -7.58
N LEU A 245 -1.24 12.12 -6.79
CA LEU A 245 -0.43 12.08 -5.58
C LEU A 245 -0.99 11.09 -4.55
N ALA A 246 -2.31 11.07 -4.31
CA ALA A 246 -2.94 10.15 -3.37
C ALA A 246 -2.79 8.66 -3.74
N ASP A 247 -2.62 8.32 -5.03
CA ASP A 247 -2.43 6.94 -5.50
C ASP A 247 -1.18 6.28 -4.88
N PHE A 248 -0.14 7.05 -4.52
CA PHE A 248 1.08 6.53 -3.88
C PHE A 248 0.85 5.91 -2.50
N SER A 249 -0.25 6.23 -1.82
CA SER A 249 -0.57 5.67 -0.50
C SER A 249 -1.83 4.78 -0.51
N GLU A 250 -2.40 4.53 -1.68
CA GLU A 250 -3.64 3.76 -1.82
C GLU A 250 -3.41 2.26 -1.54
N ALA A 251 -2.20 1.74 -1.82
CA ALA A 251 -1.83 0.35 -1.52
C ALA A 251 -1.89 0.03 -0.01
N GLN A 252 -1.49 0.97 0.85
CA GLN A 252 -1.65 0.91 2.30
C GLN A 252 -3.07 1.24 2.78
N PHE A 253 -4.03 1.42 1.86
CA PHE A 253 -5.41 1.85 2.12
C PHE A 253 -5.49 3.28 2.69
N PHE A 254 -4.43 4.09 2.58
CA PHE A 254 -4.46 5.48 3.07
C PHE A 254 -5.08 6.37 1.99
N GLY A 255 -4.64 6.26 0.73
CA GLY A 255 -5.30 6.93 -0.38
C GLY A 255 -5.44 8.45 -0.20
N ASN A 256 -4.42 9.08 0.38
CA ASN A 256 -4.43 10.47 0.81
C ASN A 256 -3.17 11.19 0.33
N GLU A 257 -3.33 12.39 -0.20
CA GLU A 257 -2.23 13.14 -0.80
C GLU A 257 -1.21 13.64 0.22
N TRP A 258 -1.58 13.88 1.48
CA TRP A 258 -0.62 14.27 2.52
C TRP A 258 0.25 13.09 2.92
N ALA A 259 -0.38 11.95 3.19
CA ALA A 259 0.33 10.69 3.44
C ALA A 259 1.36 10.38 2.34
N SER A 260 0.94 10.56 1.09
CA SER A 260 1.79 10.34 -0.08
C SER A 260 2.91 11.37 -0.22
N ALA A 261 2.62 12.66 -0.01
CA ALA A 261 3.62 13.73 -0.11
C ALA A 261 4.77 13.52 0.87
N VAL A 262 4.47 13.24 2.14
CA VAL A 262 5.51 13.06 3.16
C VAL A 262 6.20 11.69 3.04
N LEU A 263 5.52 10.66 2.52
CA LEU A 263 6.16 9.39 2.12
C LEU A 263 7.25 9.64 1.07
N ILE A 264 6.90 10.33 -0.03
CA ILE A 264 7.85 10.65 -1.11
C ILE A 264 8.97 11.53 -0.59
N LEU A 265 8.66 12.55 0.23
CA LEU A 265 9.68 13.38 0.86
C LEU A 265 10.66 12.53 1.69
N GLY A 266 10.16 11.59 2.49
CA GLY A 266 10.98 10.68 3.26
C GLY A 266 11.90 9.83 2.40
N ALA A 267 11.38 9.29 1.30
CA ALA A 267 12.16 8.49 0.36
C ALA A 267 13.23 9.33 -0.35
N VAL A 268 12.89 10.53 -0.82
CA VAL A 268 13.83 11.45 -1.47
C VAL A 268 14.94 11.88 -0.52
N VAL A 269 14.59 12.30 0.70
CA VAL A 269 15.60 12.70 1.69
C VAL A 269 16.48 11.51 2.07
N ALA A 270 15.92 10.31 2.27
CA ALA A 270 16.71 9.11 2.52
C ALA A 270 17.65 8.78 1.36
N HIS A 271 17.19 8.89 0.12
CA HIS A 271 18.00 8.67 -1.08
C HIS A 271 19.16 9.68 -1.18
N LEU A 272 18.91 10.97 -0.94
CA LEU A 272 19.94 12.01 -0.97
C LEU A 272 21.02 11.80 0.10
N MET A 273 20.66 11.16 1.22
CA MET A 273 21.58 10.85 2.31
C MET A 273 22.35 9.54 2.07
N SER A 274 21.68 8.54 1.51
CA SER A 274 22.26 7.23 1.20
C SER A 274 21.57 6.61 -0.03
N PRO A 275 22.07 6.86 -1.25
CA PRO A 275 21.43 6.40 -2.48
C PRO A 275 21.27 4.88 -2.55
N ALA A 276 22.19 4.13 -1.94
CA ALA A 276 22.17 2.68 -1.87
C ALA A 276 21.10 2.11 -0.92
N SER A 277 20.42 2.94 -0.13
CA SER A 277 19.39 2.48 0.81
C SER A 277 18.00 2.32 0.16
N THR A 278 17.74 3.01 -0.94
CA THR A 278 16.41 3.02 -1.58
C THR A 278 16.30 2.02 -2.72
N SER A 279 15.07 1.57 -2.99
CA SER A 279 14.76 0.69 -4.13
C SER A 279 15.63 -0.56 -4.13
N TYR A 280 15.72 -1.20 -2.97
CA TYR A 280 16.47 -2.43 -2.74
C TYR A 280 17.95 -2.34 -3.15
N GLY A 281 18.54 -1.14 -3.06
CA GLY A 281 19.93 -0.89 -3.44
C GLY A 281 20.20 -0.89 -4.94
N SER A 282 19.17 -0.93 -5.79
CA SER A 282 19.32 -0.95 -7.25
C SER A 282 19.94 0.32 -7.86
N GLY A 283 19.94 1.44 -7.13
CA GLY A 283 20.32 2.75 -7.67
C GLY A 283 19.26 3.36 -8.59
N LEU A 284 18.10 2.71 -8.79
CA LEU A 284 17.06 3.12 -9.74
C LEU A 284 15.93 3.96 -9.12
N PHE A 285 16.11 4.50 -7.91
CA PHE A 285 15.06 5.19 -7.17
C PHE A 285 14.36 6.29 -7.98
N TYR A 286 15.11 7.19 -8.64
CA TYR A 286 14.51 8.27 -9.42
C TYR A 286 13.78 7.76 -10.68
N ALA A 287 14.29 6.70 -11.32
CA ALA A 287 13.61 6.06 -12.45
C ALA A 287 12.29 5.42 -12.00
N VAL A 288 12.31 4.73 -10.85
CA VAL A 288 11.11 4.13 -10.23
C VAL A 288 10.09 5.23 -9.93
N LEU A 289 10.51 6.29 -9.24
CA LEU A 289 9.64 7.42 -8.89
C LEU A 289 9.09 8.10 -10.14
N ALA A 290 9.90 8.32 -11.18
CA ALA A 290 9.47 8.91 -12.44
C ALA A 290 8.41 8.05 -13.15
N GLY A 291 8.65 6.73 -13.24
CA GLY A 291 7.69 5.78 -13.79
C GLY A 291 6.37 5.78 -13.00
N GLN A 292 6.44 5.82 -11.68
CA GLN A 292 5.28 5.88 -10.80
C GLN A 292 4.48 7.18 -10.98
N VAL A 293 5.14 8.34 -11.03
CA VAL A 293 4.50 9.65 -11.25
C VAL A 293 3.81 9.68 -12.61
N LEU A 294 4.51 9.24 -13.67
CA LEU A 294 3.96 9.18 -15.03
C LEU A 294 2.74 8.26 -15.08
N THR A 295 2.81 7.11 -14.43
CA THR A 295 1.72 6.13 -14.34
C THR A 295 0.51 6.71 -13.63
N ALA A 296 0.71 7.34 -12.47
CA ALA A 296 -0.36 7.92 -11.66
C ALA A 296 -1.08 9.04 -12.41
N LEU A 297 -0.33 9.96 -13.02
CA LEU A 297 -0.89 11.05 -13.82
C LEU A 297 -1.65 10.51 -15.03
N THR A 298 -1.03 9.63 -15.83
CA THR A 298 -1.65 9.03 -17.01
C THR A 298 -2.92 8.28 -16.65
N GLY A 299 -2.87 7.43 -15.64
CA GLY A 299 -4.02 6.64 -15.17
C GLY A 299 -5.18 7.52 -14.72
N VAL A 300 -4.90 8.55 -13.90
CA VAL A 300 -5.95 9.47 -13.41
C VAL A 300 -6.54 10.31 -14.55
N ILE A 301 -5.72 10.78 -15.51
CA ILE A 301 -6.18 11.57 -16.65
C ILE A 301 -7.08 10.73 -17.56
N ILE A 302 -6.59 9.57 -18.02
CA ILE A 302 -7.30 8.70 -18.97
C ILE A 302 -8.60 8.19 -18.34
N TRP A 303 -8.55 7.75 -17.08
CA TRP A 303 -9.70 7.15 -16.41
C TRP A 303 -10.54 8.13 -15.60
N ARG A 304 -10.35 9.45 -15.78
CA ARG A 304 -11.09 10.50 -15.05
C ARG A 304 -12.61 10.32 -15.11
N LYS A 305 -13.15 10.02 -16.30
CA LYS A 305 -14.61 9.79 -16.48
C LYS A 305 -15.11 8.61 -15.64
N ARG A 306 -14.31 7.55 -15.49
CA ARG A 306 -14.65 6.39 -14.64
C ARG A 306 -14.60 6.75 -13.16
N TRP A 307 -13.59 7.51 -12.74
CA TRP A 307 -13.51 8.10 -11.40
C TRP A 307 -14.75 8.93 -11.06
N THR A 308 -15.24 9.74 -11.99
CA THR A 308 -16.46 10.53 -11.80
C THR A 308 -17.72 9.70 -11.73
N ARG A 309 -17.85 8.70 -12.62
CA ARG A 309 -19.03 7.83 -12.65
C ARG A 309 -19.14 6.92 -11.42
N HIS A 310 -18.01 6.36 -10.96
CA HIS A 310 -18.01 5.32 -9.93
C HIS A 310 -17.52 5.81 -8.55
N GLY A 311 -16.98 7.03 -8.47
CA GLY A 311 -16.38 7.62 -7.27
C GLY A 311 -15.06 6.96 -6.84
N PHE A 312 -14.65 5.88 -7.51
CA PHE A 312 -13.37 5.19 -7.34
C PHE A 312 -13.01 4.48 -8.63
N TYR A 313 -11.73 4.50 -9.00
CA TYR A 313 -11.18 3.66 -10.07
C TYR A 313 -9.75 3.27 -9.70
N PRO A 314 -9.30 2.03 -9.94
CA PRO A 314 -8.05 1.52 -9.38
C PRO A 314 -6.81 1.98 -10.17
N THR A 315 -6.60 3.30 -10.30
CA THR A 315 -5.47 3.91 -11.03
C THR A 315 -4.13 3.76 -10.33
N PHE A 316 -4.14 3.49 -9.02
CA PHE A 316 -2.94 3.20 -8.25
C PHE A 316 -2.35 1.81 -8.53
N VAL A 317 -3.14 0.87 -9.08
CA VAL A 317 -2.72 -0.52 -9.32
C VAL A 317 -1.36 -0.61 -10.02
N PRO A 318 -1.16 0.03 -11.18
CA PRO A 318 0.12 -0.01 -11.89
C PRO A 318 1.23 0.82 -11.24
N VAL A 319 0.91 1.77 -10.34
CA VAL A 319 1.91 2.60 -9.62
C VAL A 319 2.75 1.73 -8.67
N VAL A 320 2.17 0.68 -8.10
CA VAL A 320 2.84 -0.22 -7.15
C VAL A 320 3.00 -1.64 -7.70
N SER A 321 3.01 -1.79 -9.03
CA SER A 321 3.23 -3.08 -9.68
C SER A 321 3.98 -2.93 -11.00
N VAL A 322 3.25 -2.75 -12.10
CA VAL A 322 3.80 -2.79 -13.46
C VAL A 322 4.92 -1.76 -13.68
N ALA A 323 4.71 -0.50 -13.29
CA ALA A 323 5.67 0.56 -13.55
C ALA A 323 7.01 0.35 -12.82
N PRO A 324 7.05 0.18 -11.48
CA PRO A 324 8.32 -0.10 -10.79
C PRO A 324 8.94 -1.44 -11.21
N ALA A 325 8.15 -2.48 -11.47
CA ALA A 325 8.68 -3.77 -11.93
C ALA A 325 9.36 -3.66 -13.30
N THR A 326 8.78 -2.90 -14.23
CA THR A 326 9.37 -2.68 -15.57
C THR A 326 10.68 -1.91 -15.46
N VAL A 327 10.72 -0.85 -14.64
CA VAL A 327 11.95 -0.07 -14.41
C VAL A 327 13.06 -0.94 -13.83
N LEU A 328 12.75 -1.76 -12.82
CA LEU A 328 13.73 -2.64 -12.19
C LEU A 328 14.19 -3.77 -13.11
N ALA A 329 13.30 -4.32 -13.94
CA ALA A 329 13.64 -5.39 -14.88
C ALA A 329 14.55 -4.91 -16.02
N PHE A 330 14.42 -3.65 -16.43
CA PHE A 330 15.09 -3.11 -17.63
C PHE A 330 16.01 -1.92 -17.32
N GLY A 331 16.56 -1.86 -16.11
CA GLY A 331 17.65 -0.94 -15.76
C GLY A 331 17.30 0.55 -15.72
N GLY A 332 16.01 0.91 -15.68
CA GLY A 332 15.57 2.30 -15.58
C GLY A 332 15.87 3.16 -16.81
N THR A 333 15.95 2.56 -17.99
CA THR A 333 16.01 3.28 -19.28
C THR A 333 14.74 4.13 -19.51
N PHE A 334 14.83 5.11 -20.40
CA PHE A 334 13.68 5.93 -20.78
C PHE A 334 12.51 5.06 -21.30
N GLU A 335 12.83 4.04 -22.10
CA GLU A 335 11.90 3.05 -22.63
C GLU A 335 11.20 2.28 -21.51
N SER A 336 11.94 1.81 -20.50
CA SER A 336 11.39 1.10 -19.34
C SER A 336 10.41 1.96 -18.54
N ILE A 337 10.75 3.23 -18.35
CA ILE A 337 9.93 4.20 -17.61
C ILE A 337 8.64 4.47 -18.39
N VAL A 338 8.74 4.82 -19.67
CA VAL A 338 7.59 5.25 -20.47
C VAL A 338 6.69 4.07 -20.83
N ALA A 339 7.23 2.97 -21.36
CA ALA A 339 6.42 1.83 -21.77
C ALA A 339 5.75 1.15 -20.57
N GLY A 340 6.49 0.93 -19.48
CA GLY A 340 5.95 0.37 -18.24
C GLY A 340 4.83 1.23 -17.67
N ALA A 341 5.02 2.55 -17.65
CA ALA A 341 4.01 3.47 -17.13
C ALA A 341 2.75 3.51 -17.99
N LEU A 342 2.88 3.65 -19.32
CA LEU A 342 1.74 3.74 -20.23
C LEU A 342 0.98 2.42 -20.32
N ALA A 343 1.69 1.29 -20.50
CA ALA A 343 1.06 -0.03 -20.56
C ALA A 343 0.33 -0.36 -19.25
N GLY A 344 1.00 -0.11 -18.11
CA GLY A 344 0.40 -0.28 -16.78
C GLY A 344 -0.86 0.58 -16.60
N ALA A 345 -0.79 1.88 -16.89
CA ALA A 345 -1.90 2.83 -16.72
C ALA A 345 -3.11 2.49 -17.62
N LEU A 346 -2.87 1.96 -18.82
CA LEU A 346 -3.92 1.61 -19.77
C LEU A 346 -4.58 0.26 -19.47
N ILE A 347 -3.83 -0.73 -18.99
CA ILE A 347 -4.31 -2.12 -18.89
C ILE A 347 -4.73 -2.47 -17.46
N ALA A 348 -3.91 -2.14 -16.46
CA ALA A 348 -4.12 -2.68 -15.12
C ALA A 348 -5.36 -2.12 -14.38
N PRO A 349 -5.70 -0.81 -14.50
CA PRO A 349 -6.94 -0.28 -13.90
C PRO A 349 -8.24 -0.91 -14.43
N PRO A 350 -8.48 -1.04 -15.75
CA PRO A 350 -9.69 -1.70 -16.24
C PRO A 350 -9.75 -3.18 -15.90
N VAL A 351 -8.62 -3.90 -15.92
CA VAL A 351 -8.57 -5.31 -15.49
C VAL A 351 -8.95 -5.43 -14.01
N ALA A 352 -8.39 -4.59 -13.14
CA ALA A 352 -8.72 -4.55 -11.72
C ALA A 352 -10.21 -4.27 -11.48
N ALA A 353 -10.78 -3.28 -12.18
CA ALA A 353 -12.19 -2.95 -12.08
C ALA A 353 -13.08 -4.11 -12.58
N ALA A 354 -12.69 -4.77 -13.67
CA ALA A 354 -13.40 -5.90 -14.25
C ALA A 354 -13.42 -7.13 -13.34
N ILE A 355 -12.29 -7.49 -12.73
CA ILE A 355 -12.21 -8.58 -11.76
C ILE A 355 -13.04 -8.23 -10.53
N SER A 356 -12.83 -7.03 -9.97
CA SER A 356 -13.53 -6.57 -8.76
C SER A 356 -15.05 -6.55 -8.90
N ALA A 357 -15.57 -6.21 -10.09
CA ALA A 357 -17.00 -6.19 -10.36
C ALA A 357 -17.65 -7.59 -10.37
N ARG A 358 -16.84 -8.66 -10.54
CA ARG A 358 -17.29 -10.06 -10.57
C ARG A 358 -17.11 -10.77 -9.23
N LEU A 359 -16.46 -10.14 -8.25
CA LEU A 359 -16.26 -10.73 -6.94
C LEU A 359 -17.57 -10.78 -6.13
N PRO A 360 -17.76 -11.81 -5.28
CA PRO A 360 -18.85 -11.83 -4.31
C PRO A 360 -18.79 -10.62 -3.38
N LYS A 361 -19.95 -10.15 -2.89
CA LYS A 361 -20.03 -9.02 -1.94
C LYS A 361 -19.32 -9.27 -0.61
N THR A 362 -19.03 -10.54 -0.30
CA THR A 362 -18.28 -10.98 0.89
C THR A 362 -16.76 -10.82 0.73
N VAL A 363 -16.28 -10.52 -0.48
CA VAL A 363 -14.86 -10.31 -0.80
C VAL A 363 -14.62 -8.83 -1.09
N HIS A 364 -13.62 -8.24 -0.45
CA HIS A 364 -13.32 -6.83 -0.67
C HIS A 364 -12.69 -6.61 -2.06
N PRO A 365 -13.03 -5.52 -2.79
CA PRO A 365 -12.50 -5.24 -4.13
C PRO A 365 -10.97 -5.17 -4.25
N PHE A 366 -10.22 -5.00 -3.15
CA PHE A 366 -8.76 -5.04 -3.21
C PHE A 366 -8.25 -6.36 -3.80
N THR A 367 -8.96 -7.48 -3.61
CA THR A 367 -8.61 -8.78 -4.18
C THR A 367 -8.54 -8.71 -5.71
N GLY A 368 -9.43 -7.95 -6.36
CA GLY A 368 -9.36 -7.72 -7.80
C GLY A 368 -8.21 -6.78 -8.20
N ASN A 369 -7.87 -5.81 -7.35
CA ASN A 369 -6.72 -4.93 -7.57
C ASN A 369 -5.41 -5.73 -7.57
N VAL A 370 -5.15 -6.54 -6.54
CA VAL A 370 -3.91 -7.33 -6.44
C VAL A 370 -3.87 -8.50 -7.44
N ALA A 371 -5.02 -9.07 -7.81
CA ALA A 371 -5.08 -10.03 -8.94
C ALA A 371 -4.69 -9.38 -10.27
N SER A 372 -5.13 -8.13 -10.51
CA SER A 372 -4.71 -7.35 -11.68
C SER A 372 -3.22 -7.00 -11.64
N MET A 373 -2.68 -6.60 -10.47
CA MET A 373 -1.25 -6.35 -10.31
C MET A 373 -0.43 -7.57 -10.72
N SER A 374 -0.79 -8.76 -10.21
CA SER A 374 -0.13 -10.02 -10.54
C SER A 374 -0.20 -10.31 -12.05
N GLY A 375 -1.42 -10.41 -12.60
CA GLY A 375 -1.62 -10.81 -13.99
C GLY A 375 -1.05 -9.81 -14.99
N CYS A 376 -1.26 -8.51 -14.78
CA CYS A 376 -0.74 -7.49 -15.69
C CYS A 376 0.79 -7.42 -15.63
N THR A 377 1.41 -7.53 -14.45
CA THR A 377 2.88 -7.51 -14.37
C THR A 377 3.49 -8.76 -14.98
N ALA A 378 2.90 -9.94 -14.74
CA ALA A 378 3.34 -11.22 -15.30
C ALA A 378 3.25 -11.28 -16.82
N VAL A 379 2.35 -10.50 -17.44
CA VAL A 379 2.20 -10.45 -18.89
C VAL A 379 3.03 -9.31 -19.49
N ILE A 380 2.87 -8.08 -18.97
CA ILE A 380 3.45 -6.88 -19.57
C ILE A 380 4.98 -6.92 -19.50
N VAL A 381 5.56 -7.24 -18.33
CA VAL A 381 7.01 -7.16 -18.16
C VAL A 381 7.73 -8.15 -19.10
N PRO A 382 7.41 -9.45 -19.13
CA PRO A 382 8.03 -10.37 -20.08
C PRO A 382 7.78 -9.99 -21.54
N SER A 383 6.57 -9.51 -21.87
CA SER A 383 6.25 -9.10 -23.25
C SER A 383 7.10 -7.92 -23.72
N LEU A 384 7.40 -6.97 -22.84
CA LEU A 384 8.31 -5.86 -23.16
C LEU A 384 9.73 -6.34 -23.41
N GLY A 385 10.20 -7.36 -22.68
CA GLY A 385 11.53 -7.95 -22.89
C GLY A 385 11.74 -8.57 -24.29
N LEU A 386 10.66 -8.84 -25.03
CA LEU A 386 10.72 -9.32 -26.42
C LEU A 386 10.91 -8.19 -27.43
N LEU A 387 10.82 -6.92 -27.02
CA LEU A 387 10.92 -5.76 -27.89
C LEU A 387 12.37 -5.21 -27.94
N PRO A 388 12.81 -4.67 -29.10
CA PRO A 388 14.08 -3.95 -29.18
C PRO A 388 14.13 -2.79 -28.18
N GLY A 389 15.28 -2.61 -27.51
CA GLY A 389 15.48 -1.58 -26.48
C GLY A 389 15.14 -2.00 -25.05
N PHE A 390 14.60 -3.21 -24.86
CA PHE A 390 14.34 -3.82 -23.54
C PHE A 390 15.17 -5.09 -23.28
N ALA A 391 15.83 -5.62 -24.30
CA ALA A 391 16.79 -6.71 -24.13
C ALA A 391 18.05 -6.18 -23.43
N SER A 392 18.45 -6.86 -22.36
CA SER A 392 19.73 -6.66 -21.67
C SER A 392 20.88 -7.29 -22.44
#